data_AF-A0A6A9SJM5-F1
#
_entry.id   AF-A0A6A9SJM5-F1
#
_cell.length_a   1.000
_cell.length_b   1.000
_cell.length_c   1.000
_cell.angle_alpha   90.00
_cell.angle_beta   90.00
_cell.angle_gamma   90.00
#
_symmetry.space_group_name_H-M   'P 1'
#
loop_
_entity.id
_entity.type
_entity.pdbx_description
1 polymer ?
#
loop_
_entity_poly.entity_id
_entity_poly.type
_entity_poly.pdbx_seq_one_letter_code
_entity_poly.pdbx_strand_id
1 'polypeptide(L)'
;MLPEDGFLVLRTDSGSDGDVVGTKALDAGAHSDVRVDVDPSVFTENRSTVGLYAQLYADGGDGAFSADDRLVRAGDSPVSTYFLVWQVDEVSATTDEPVVRTPSGDDGVVTPTETTSESDSSVPGYGFVHALAALALAAFLLDRR
;
A
#
# COMPACT_ATOMS: atom_id res chain seq x y z
N MET A 1 -18.64 3.39 5.72
CA MET A 1 -18.75 3.26 7.19
C MET A 1 -18.85 1.79 7.53
N LEU A 2 -18.25 1.37 8.64
CA LEU A 2 -18.40 0.01 9.15
C LEU A 2 -19.83 -0.17 9.70
N PRO A 3 -20.51 -1.28 9.37
CA PRO A 3 -21.85 -1.56 9.89
C PRO A 3 -21.85 -2.08 11.33
N GLU A 4 -20.73 -2.63 11.78
CA GLU A 4 -20.49 -3.24 13.09
C GLU A 4 -19.04 -2.96 13.52
N ASP A 5 -18.67 -3.31 14.76
CA ASP A 5 -17.29 -3.18 15.23
C ASP A 5 -16.35 -4.04 14.37
N GLY A 6 -15.08 -3.68 14.33
CA GLY A 6 -14.14 -4.36 13.45
C GLY A 6 -12.70 -3.95 13.63
N PHE A 7 -11.88 -4.30 12.65
CA PHE A 7 -10.43 -4.15 12.70
C PHE A 7 -9.87 -3.60 11.39
N LEU A 8 -9.00 -2.60 11.50
CA LEU A 8 -8.07 -2.24 10.44
C LEU A 8 -6.78 -3.05 10.63
N VAL A 9 -6.44 -3.84 9.62
CA VAL A 9 -5.33 -4.80 9.67
C VAL A 9 -4.31 -4.46 8.59
N LEU A 10 -3.05 -4.37 8.98
CA LEU A 10 -1.93 -4.20 8.06
C LEU A 10 -1.30 -5.55 7.77
N ARG A 11 -1.19 -5.90 6.49
CA ARG A 11 -0.58 -7.15 6.01
C ARG A 11 0.58 -6.89 5.07
N THR A 12 1.55 -7.80 5.05
CA THR A 12 2.63 -7.79 4.04
C THR A 12 2.08 -8.01 2.62
N ASP A 13 2.92 -7.73 1.61
CA ASP A 13 2.60 -7.80 0.18
C ASP A 13 2.39 -9.25 -0.33
N SER A 14 1.38 -9.92 0.21
CA SER A 14 0.81 -11.19 -0.21
C SER A 14 -0.72 -11.18 -0.03
N GLY A 15 -1.31 -9.98 0.02
CA GLY A 15 -2.74 -9.76 0.17
C GLY A 15 -3.29 -10.32 1.48
N SER A 16 -4.41 -11.04 1.42
CA SER A 16 -5.04 -11.68 2.58
C SER A 16 -4.19 -12.79 3.21
N ASP A 17 -3.25 -13.37 2.45
CA ASP A 17 -2.33 -14.41 2.91
C ASP A 17 -1.03 -13.82 3.51
N GLY A 18 -0.87 -12.49 3.46
CA GLY A 18 0.27 -11.82 4.06
C GLY A 18 0.24 -11.83 5.58
N ASP A 19 1.43 -11.81 6.18
CA ASP A 19 1.62 -11.73 7.63
C ASP A 19 1.00 -10.45 8.17
N VAL A 20 0.33 -10.57 9.32
CA VAL A 20 -0.24 -9.42 10.03
C VAL A 20 0.89 -8.69 10.75
N VAL A 21 1.08 -7.43 10.40
CA VAL A 21 2.14 -6.57 10.95
C VAL A 21 1.58 -5.38 11.72
N GLY A 22 0.27 -5.29 11.87
CA GLY A 22 -0.38 -4.22 12.63
C GLY A 22 -1.88 -4.42 12.69
N THR A 23 -2.51 -4.03 13.79
CA THR A 23 -3.96 -4.16 13.97
C THR A 23 -4.49 -3.02 14.83
N LYS A 24 -5.66 -2.50 14.45
CA LYS A 24 -6.37 -1.47 15.20
C LYS A 24 -7.86 -1.80 15.26
N ALA A 25 -8.38 -1.96 16.47
CA ALA A 25 -9.82 -2.06 16.70
C ALA A 25 -10.52 -0.73 16.36
N LEU A 26 -11.69 -0.83 15.74
CA LEU A 26 -12.53 0.26 15.30
C LEU A 26 -13.97 -0.04 15.71
N ASP A 27 -14.63 0.92 16.34
CA ASP A 27 -16.08 0.83 16.59
C ASP A 27 -16.86 0.90 15.27
N ALA A 28 -18.14 0.53 15.29
CA ALA A 28 -19.04 0.76 14.16
C ALA A 28 -19.08 2.26 13.75
N GLY A 29 -19.20 2.54 12.44
CA GLY A 29 -19.33 3.90 11.91
C GLY A 29 -18.18 4.35 11.02
N ALA A 30 -17.90 5.66 11.02
CA ALA A 30 -16.90 6.29 10.17
C ALA A 30 -15.69 6.72 11.01
N HIS A 31 -14.49 6.47 10.47
CA HIS A 31 -13.22 6.78 11.11
C HIS A 31 -12.33 7.57 10.16
N SER A 32 -11.61 8.55 10.70
CA SER A 32 -10.53 9.28 10.03
C SER A 32 -9.31 9.32 10.95
N ASP A 33 -8.13 9.61 10.37
CA ASP A 33 -6.89 9.82 11.13
C ASP A 33 -6.50 8.64 12.05
N VAL A 34 -6.82 7.43 11.60
CA VAL A 34 -6.57 6.19 12.33
C VAL A 34 -5.06 5.93 12.37
N ARG A 35 -4.53 5.79 13.58
CA ARG A 35 -3.14 5.39 13.82
C ARG A 35 -3.07 3.89 14.07
N VAL A 36 -2.15 3.23 13.38
CA VAL A 36 -1.86 1.80 13.53
C VAL A 36 -0.36 1.66 13.73
N ASP A 37 0.02 0.97 14.79
CA ASP A 37 1.41 0.62 15.04
C ASP A 37 1.82 -0.54 14.12
N VAL A 38 2.97 -0.39 13.48
CA VAL A 38 3.55 -1.39 12.58
C VAL A 38 4.64 -2.14 13.34
N ASP A 39 4.63 -3.48 13.26
CA ASP A 39 5.70 -4.31 13.78
C ASP A 39 7.01 -3.99 13.02
N PRO A 40 8.04 -3.46 13.71
CA PRO A 40 9.29 -3.08 13.07
C PRO A 40 10.04 -4.28 12.46
N SER A 41 9.71 -5.52 12.84
CA SER A 41 10.34 -6.72 12.26
C SER A 41 10.06 -6.87 10.76
N VAL A 42 9.06 -6.17 10.22
CA VAL A 42 8.77 -6.15 8.78
C VAL A 42 9.92 -5.52 7.97
N PHE A 43 10.68 -4.61 8.59
CA PHE A 43 11.86 -3.98 8.00
C PHE A 43 13.10 -4.82 8.29
N THR A 44 13.40 -5.79 7.42
CA THR A 44 14.66 -6.55 7.52
C THR A 44 15.85 -5.67 7.13
N GLU A 45 17.05 -5.98 7.62
CA GLU A 45 18.29 -5.20 7.39
C GLU A 45 18.59 -4.85 5.92
N ASN A 46 18.07 -5.63 4.97
CA ASN A 46 18.28 -5.44 3.53
C ASN A 46 17.08 -4.80 2.81
N ARG A 47 16.04 -4.38 3.53
CA ARG A 47 14.80 -3.82 2.99
C ARG A 47 14.33 -2.60 3.78
N SER A 48 14.73 -1.42 3.32
CA SER A 48 14.25 -0.13 3.82
C SER A 48 12.88 0.26 3.26
N THR A 49 12.25 -0.59 2.42
CA THR A 49 10.92 -0.35 1.85
C THR A 49 10.11 -1.64 1.88
N VAL A 50 8.86 -1.56 2.33
CA VAL A 50 7.93 -2.70 2.37
C VAL A 50 6.60 -2.29 1.77
N GLY A 51 6.00 -3.17 0.97
CA GLY A 51 4.62 -3.03 0.52
C GLY A 51 3.67 -3.60 1.57
N LEU A 52 2.65 -2.83 1.93
CA LEU A 52 1.61 -3.25 2.86
C LEU A 52 0.21 -3.10 2.25
N TYR A 53 -0.67 -4.01 2.63
CA TYR A 53 -2.10 -3.87 2.46
C TYR A 53 -2.73 -3.41 3.77
N ALA A 54 -3.52 -2.33 3.74
CA ALA A 54 -4.49 -2.04 4.79
C ALA A 54 -5.84 -2.65 4.39
N GLN A 55 -6.33 -3.57 5.21
CA GLN A 55 -7.56 -4.33 4.99
C GLN A 55 -8.53 -4.13 6.15
N LEU A 56 -9.81 -4.09 5.84
CA LEU A 56 -10.86 -3.91 6.85
C LEU A 56 -11.57 -5.23 7.14
N TYR A 57 -11.70 -5.58 8.41
CA TYR A 57 -12.40 -6.77 8.90
C TYR A 57 -13.55 -6.37 9.81
N ALA A 58 -14.65 -7.11 9.77
CA ALA A 58 -15.74 -7.03 10.73
C ALA A 58 -15.51 -8.06 11.85
N ASP A 59 -15.71 -7.64 13.09
CA ASP A 59 -15.53 -8.45 14.29
C ASP A 59 -16.55 -9.61 14.32
N GLY A 60 -16.06 -10.82 14.59
CA GLY A 60 -16.86 -12.02 14.84
C GLY A 60 -17.63 -12.00 16.18
N GLY A 61 -17.34 -11.01 17.05
CA GLY A 61 -18.02 -10.74 18.30
C GLY A 61 -17.21 -11.13 19.55
N ASP A 62 -15.91 -11.36 19.41
CA ASP A 62 -15.01 -11.68 20.53
C ASP A 62 -14.13 -10.48 20.96
N GLY A 63 -14.15 -9.40 20.19
CA GLY A 63 -13.40 -8.18 20.46
C GLY A 63 -11.89 -8.31 20.20
N ALA A 64 -11.44 -9.37 19.53
CA ALA A 64 -10.03 -9.59 19.23
C ALA A 64 -9.83 -10.07 17.78
N PHE A 65 -8.93 -9.40 17.05
CA PHE A 65 -8.68 -9.79 15.66
C PHE A 65 -8.18 -11.24 15.56
N SER A 66 -8.87 -12.05 14.75
CA SER A 66 -8.60 -13.46 14.55
C SER A 66 -8.91 -13.92 13.11
N ALA A 67 -8.68 -15.20 12.83
CA ALA A 67 -9.01 -15.78 11.53
C ALA A 67 -10.52 -15.95 11.31
N ASP A 68 -11.32 -15.88 12.37
CA ASP A 68 -12.79 -16.00 12.29
C ASP A 68 -13.45 -14.68 11.86
N ASP A 69 -12.71 -13.56 11.90
CA ASP A 69 -13.19 -12.27 11.43
C ASP A 69 -13.34 -12.20 9.92
N ARG A 70 -14.36 -11.46 9.48
CA ARG A 70 -14.76 -11.43 8.07
C ARG A 70 -14.17 -10.23 7.38
N LEU A 71 -13.44 -10.45 6.30
CA LEU A 71 -12.98 -9.38 5.43
C LEU A 71 -14.18 -8.61 4.86
N VAL A 72 -14.19 -7.30 5.09
CA VAL A 72 -15.23 -6.40 4.58
C VAL A 72 -15.07 -6.27 3.06
N ARG A 73 -16.19 -6.34 2.34
CA ARG A 73 -16.24 -6.28 0.88
C ARG A 73 -17.22 -5.22 0.37
N ALA A 74 -16.90 -4.66 -0.78
CA ALA A 74 -17.80 -3.85 -1.60
C ALA A 74 -18.11 -4.62 -2.88
N GLY A 75 -19.25 -5.31 -2.89
CA GLY A 75 -19.51 -6.35 -3.90
C GLY A 75 -18.55 -7.52 -3.71
N ASP A 76 -17.88 -7.94 -4.78
CA ASP A 76 -16.88 -9.01 -4.74
C ASP A 76 -15.49 -8.53 -4.30
N SER A 77 -15.25 -7.21 -4.32
CA SER A 77 -13.94 -6.62 -4.04
C SER A 77 -13.71 -6.46 -2.53
N PRO A 78 -12.55 -6.87 -1.99
CA PRO A 78 -12.19 -6.56 -0.62
C PRO A 78 -11.99 -5.05 -0.43
N VAL A 79 -12.43 -4.53 0.71
CA VAL A 79 -12.10 -3.16 1.12
C VAL A 79 -10.65 -3.16 1.59
N SER A 80 -9.77 -2.79 0.66
CA SER A 80 -8.32 -2.84 0.83
C SER A 80 -7.65 -1.70 0.08
N THR A 81 -6.53 -1.22 0.62
CA THR A 81 -5.61 -0.33 -0.10
C THR A 81 -4.18 -0.84 0.02
N TYR A 82 -3.36 -0.58 -0.99
CA TYR A 82 -1.94 -0.92 -1.01
C TYR A 82 -1.09 0.35 -0.93
N PHE A 83 0.00 0.31 -0.18
CA PHE A 83 0.94 1.42 -0.09
C PHE A 83 2.34 0.92 0.30
N LEU A 84 3.34 1.74 0.01
CA LEU A 84 4.72 1.49 0.40
C LEU A 84 5.03 2.24 1.70
N VAL A 85 5.76 1.58 2.60
CA VAL A 85 6.31 2.20 3.81
C VAL A 85 7.82 2.15 3.74
N TRP A 86 8.45 3.30 3.98
CA TRP A 86 9.90 3.45 4.01
C TRP A 86 10.39 3.58 5.45
N GLN A 87 11.38 2.78 5.82
CA GLN A 87 12.15 3.03 7.03
C GLN A 87 13.22 4.07 6.74
N VAL A 88 13.29 5.10 7.58
CA VAL A 88 14.32 6.13 7.53
C VAL A 88 15.25 5.96 8.73
N ASP A 89 16.55 5.81 8.47
CA ASP A 89 17.55 5.52 9.51
C ASP A 89 17.81 6.72 10.44
N GLU A 90 17.68 7.94 9.91
CA GLU A 90 17.88 9.15 10.68
C GLU A 90 16.87 10.22 10.27
N VAL A 91 16.16 10.72 11.28
CA VAL A 91 15.17 11.78 11.14
C VAL A 91 15.76 13.06 11.71
N SER A 92 16.44 13.85 10.88
CA SER A 92 16.97 15.15 11.29
C SER A 92 15.88 16.23 11.15
N ALA A 93 15.17 16.51 12.24
CA ALA A 93 14.31 17.68 12.34
C ALA A 93 15.18 18.92 12.63
N THR A 94 15.37 19.79 11.64
CA THR A 94 16.09 21.07 11.81
C THR A 94 15.19 22.20 12.33
N THR A 95 13.91 21.91 12.61
CA THR A 95 12.88 22.84 13.07
C THR A 95 11.90 22.10 14.00
N ASP A 96 11.18 22.79 14.89
CA ASP A 96 10.12 22.24 15.79
C ASP A 96 8.89 21.63 15.07
N GLU A 97 8.98 21.35 13.78
CA GLU A 97 7.89 20.78 12.99
C GLU A 97 7.94 19.25 12.97
N PRO A 98 6.78 18.56 12.97
CA PRO A 98 6.74 17.11 12.88
C PRO A 98 7.31 16.63 11.53
N VAL A 99 8.18 15.62 11.59
CA VAL A 99 8.81 15.05 10.38
C VAL A 99 7.79 14.38 9.47
N VAL A 100 6.82 13.68 10.07
CA VAL A 100 5.73 13.05 9.30
C VAL A 100 4.60 14.05 9.13
N ARG A 101 4.35 14.47 7.89
CA ARG A 101 3.17 15.25 7.51
C ARG A 101 2.18 14.34 6.78
N THR A 102 1.23 13.80 7.52
CA THR A 102 0.08 13.11 6.91
C THR A 102 -0.79 14.15 6.21
N PRO A 103 -1.09 14.01 4.90
CA PRO A 103 -2.04 14.89 4.23
C PRO A 103 -3.39 14.85 4.96
N SER A 104 -3.96 16.01 5.28
CA SER A 104 -5.24 16.12 5.98
C SER A 104 -6.40 16.51 5.05
N GLY A 105 -6.25 16.31 3.74
CA GLY A 105 -7.25 16.65 2.71
C GLY A 105 -7.12 15.80 1.44
N ASP A 106 -8.11 15.90 0.54
CA ASP A 106 -8.24 15.11 -0.71
C ASP A 106 -7.09 15.29 -1.73
N ASP A 107 -6.15 16.19 -1.46
CA ASP A 107 -4.98 16.45 -2.29
C ASP A 107 -3.84 15.46 -1.98
N GLY A 108 -3.95 14.20 -2.43
CA GLY A 108 -2.82 13.28 -2.22
C GLY A 108 -2.98 11.79 -2.53
N VAL A 109 -3.99 11.34 -3.28
CA VAL A 109 -4.01 9.95 -3.76
C VAL A 109 -3.19 9.86 -5.05
N VAL A 110 -2.02 9.21 -4.99
CA VAL A 110 -1.24 8.89 -6.18
C VAL A 110 -1.78 7.57 -6.76
N THR A 111 -2.72 7.67 -7.70
CA THR A 111 -3.16 6.51 -8.49
C THR A 111 -2.07 6.17 -9.51
N PRO A 112 -1.53 4.94 -9.57
CA PRO A 112 -0.63 4.55 -10.64
C PRO A 112 -1.38 4.52 -11.97
N THR A 113 -1.07 5.45 -12.87
CA THR A 113 -1.61 5.45 -14.24
C THR A 113 -0.80 4.48 -15.10
N GLU A 114 -1.46 3.51 -15.75
CA GLU A 114 -0.84 2.65 -16.75
C GLU A 114 -0.24 3.49 -17.89
N THR A 115 1.05 3.33 -18.13
CA THR A 115 1.83 4.13 -19.08
C THR A 115 1.50 3.73 -20.53
N THR A 116 0.73 4.56 -21.24
CA THR A 116 0.79 4.62 -22.70
C THR A 116 1.76 5.74 -23.08
N SER A 117 2.86 5.36 -23.71
CA SER A 117 3.94 6.27 -24.13
C SER A 117 3.56 7.03 -25.39
N GLU A 118 3.31 8.33 -25.29
CA GLU A 118 3.59 9.30 -26.36
C GLU A 118 4.16 10.58 -25.74
N SER A 119 5.35 10.98 -26.21
CA SER A 119 6.13 12.13 -25.76
C SER A 119 5.61 13.43 -26.37
N ASP A 120 5.46 14.52 -25.59
CA ASP A 120 6.35 15.70 -25.60
C ASP A 120 5.81 16.86 -24.73
N SER A 121 6.73 17.75 -24.32
CA SER A 121 6.56 19.06 -23.64
C SER A 121 6.53 19.13 -22.09
N SER A 122 7.75 19.19 -21.53
CA SER A 122 8.23 20.13 -20.50
C SER A 122 7.33 20.43 -19.28
N VAL A 123 7.43 19.58 -18.27
CA VAL A 123 7.03 19.85 -16.87
C VAL A 123 8.31 19.85 -16.02
N PRO A 124 8.47 20.73 -15.02
CA PRO A 124 9.65 20.73 -14.16
C PRO A 124 9.79 19.36 -13.49
N GLY A 125 10.77 18.56 -13.93
CA GLY A 125 11.01 17.21 -13.42
C GLY A 125 11.30 16.13 -14.47
N TYR A 126 11.02 16.36 -15.75
CA TYR A 126 11.23 15.33 -16.78
C TYR A 126 12.18 15.78 -17.89
N GLY A 127 13.46 15.42 -17.74
CA GLY A 127 14.43 15.43 -18.83
C GLY A 127 14.53 14.04 -19.46
N PHE A 128 14.08 13.89 -20.70
CA PHE A 128 14.22 12.64 -21.45
C PHE A 128 15.67 12.48 -21.94
N VAL A 129 16.40 11.51 -21.38
CA VAL A 129 17.65 11.01 -21.96
C VAL A 129 17.37 9.85 -22.91
N HIS A 130 18.02 9.91 -24.06
CA HIS A 130 17.91 9.00 -25.19
C HIS A 130 18.49 7.60 -24.93
N ALA A 131 17.81 6.62 -25.54
CA ALA A 131 18.36 5.55 -26.39
C ALA A 131 18.89 4.20 -25.82
N LEU A 132 18.31 3.17 -26.44
CA LEU A 132 18.90 1.98 -27.09
C LEU A 132 19.04 0.63 -26.36
N ALA A 133 18.44 -0.35 -27.06
CA ALA A 133 18.82 -1.75 -27.25
C ALA A 133 18.26 -2.80 -26.27
N ALA A 134 17.25 -3.55 -26.72
CA ALA A 134 16.97 -4.89 -26.23
C ALA A 134 17.11 -5.91 -27.36
N LEU A 135 18.10 -6.77 -27.20
CA LEU A 135 18.46 -7.91 -28.05
C LEU A 135 17.46 -9.05 -27.80
N ALA A 136 16.61 -9.36 -28.78
CA ALA A 136 15.64 -10.44 -28.67
C ALA A 136 16.33 -11.80 -28.81
N LEU A 137 16.40 -12.54 -27.70
CA LEU A 137 16.78 -13.94 -27.69
C LEU A 137 15.54 -14.85 -27.62
N ALA A 138 15.32 -15.55 -28.73
CA ALA A 138 14.74 -16.89 -28.84
C ALA A 138 13.27 -17.15 -28.44
N ALA A 139 12.47 -17.52 -29.46
CA ALA A 139 11.84 -18.84 -29.57
C ALA A 139 11.15 -18.89 -30.95
N PHE A 140 11.71 -19.58 -31.95
CA PHE A 140 11.39 -21.00 -32.21
C PHE A 140 9.98 -21.37 -31.73
N LEU A 141 9.00 -21.31 -32.64
CA LEU A 141 8.11 -22.43 -32.95
C LEU A 141 7.10 -22.03 -34.03
N LEU A 142 7.13 -22.84 -35.10
CA LEU A 142 5.99 -23.26 -35.92
C LEU A 142 5.38 -22.29 -36.95
N ASP A 143 5.50 -22.75 -38.20
CA ASP A 143 4.38 -22.95 -39.14
C ASP A 143 3.97 -21.74 -39.99
N ARG A 144 4.55 -21.60 -41.18
CA ARG A 144 3.88 -22.05 -42.43
C ARG A 144 4.61 -21.64 -43.70
N ARG A 145 4.94 -22.68 -44.47
CA ARG A 145 5.13 -22.78 -45.93
C ARG A 145 6.31 -22.10 -46.61
#